data_AF-A0A7S1VFY3-F1
#
_entry.id   AF-A0A7S1VFY3-F1
#
_cell.length_a   1.000
_cell.length_b   1.000
_cell.length_c   1.000
_cell.angle_alpha   90.00
_cell.angle_beta   90.00
_cell.angle_gamma   90.00
#
_symmetry.space_group_name_H-M   'P 1'
#
loop_
_entity.id
_entity.type
_entity.pdbx_description
1 polymer ?
#
loop_
_entity_poly.entity_id
_entity_poly.type
_entity_poly.pdbx_seq_one_letter_code
_entity_poly.pdbx_strand_id
1 'polypeptide(L)'
;MATRDLLSHTGKDGTTSPSFPSISSVAMLDPWAFSLEDAVLEDGIDASIPTLSIISESWLTNPETKQVRQLLRSSATTTTGESGGVASLYAPHSVHASVADSVSWLPGFVLRKMGMRGKQESQHDTIRSVANACVKHMRRQGQTAEDYGDLSPSLAPYPISICDDNNDDSVSTTKTEASN
;
A
#
# COMPACT_ATOMS: atom_id res chain seq x y z
N MET A 1 -22.73 12.03 -5.28
CA MET A 1 -21.65 12.59 -4.44
C MET A 1 -22.21 12.80 -3.05
N ALA A 2 -22.20 11.76 -2.23
CA ALA A 2 -22.52 11.85 -0.82
C ALA A 2 -21.18 11.92 -0.08
N THR A 3 -20.83 13.09 0.43
CA THR A 3 -19.84 13.18 1.50
C THR A 3 -20.36 12.30 2.62
N ARG A 4 -19.66 11.20 2.87
CA ARG A 4 -19.89 10.34 4.03
C ARG A 4 -19.47 11.18 5.23
N ASP A 5 -20.38 12.04 5.69
CA ASP A 5 -20.31 12.71 6.98
C ASP A 5 -20.09 11.61 8.00
N LEU A 6 -18.85 11.49 8.45
CA LEU A 6 -18.44 10.67 9.56
C LEU A 6 -19.09 11.30 10.80
N LEU A 7 -20.38 10.99 10.95
CA LEU A 7 -21.25 11.09 12.10
C LEU A 7 -20.77 12.11 13.14
N SER A 8 -21.16 13.38 12.94
CA SER A 8 -21.52 14.19 14.09
C SER A 8 -22.81 13.61 14.68
N HIS A 9 -22.67 12.54 15.47
CA HIS A 9 -23.74 12.12 16.37
C HIS A 9 -23.88 13.21 17.43
N THR A 10 -24.66 14.25 17.12
CA THR A 10 -25.24 15.11 18.16
C THR A 10 -26.16 14.20 18.97
N GLY A 11 -25.68 13.76 20.13
CA GLY A 11 -26.54 13.12 21.12
C GLY A 11 -27.74 14.02 21.38
N LYS A 12 -28.92 13.41 21.57
CA LYS A 12 -30.17 14.10 21.92
C LYS A 12 -30.06 14.93 23.21
N ASP A 13 -28.95 14.76 23.91
CA ASP A 13 -28.65 15.20 25.26
C ASP A 13 -27.91 16.54 25.28
N GLY A 14 -27.57 17.11 24.11
CA GLY A 14 -26.78 18.36 24.02
C GLY A 14 -25.31 18.19 24.39
N THR A 15 -24.87 16.97 24.74
CA THR A 15 -23.46 16.63 24.93
C THR A 15 -22.81 16.53 23.57
N THR A 16 -21.93 17.49 23.24
CA THR A 16 -21.08 17.42 22.05
C THR A 16 -20.22 16.17 22.16
N SER A 17 -20.53 15.15 21.34
CA SER A 17 -19.69 13.98 21.19
C SER A 17 -18.26 14.43 20.89
N PRO A 18 -17.24 13.86 21.54
CA PRO A 18 -15.86 14.24 21.26
C PRO A 18 -15.60 14.07 19.77
N SER A 19 -15.23 15.16 19.09
CA SER A 19 -14.84 15.10 17.68
C SER A 19 -13.58 14.26 17.59
N PHE A 20 -13.63 13.17 16.83
CA PHE A 20 -12.43 12.40 16.55
C PHE A 20 -11.40 13.29 15.86
N PRO A 21 -10.12 13.20 16.25
CA PRO A 21 -9.08 13.94 15.55
C PRO A 21 -9.08 13.54 14.07
N SER A 22 -9.05 14.53 13.18
CA SER A 22 -8.98 14.30 11.74
C SER A 22 -7.67 13.58 11.40
N ILE A 23 -7.75 12.54 10.57
CA ILE A 23 -6.57 11.84 10.05
C ILE A 23 -5.81 12.80 9.12
N SER A 24 -4.55 13.05 9.43
CA SER A 24 -3.72 14.02 8.69
C SER A 24 -2.89 13.39 7.56
N SER A 25 -2.65 12.08 7.64
CA SER A 25 -1.91 11.27 6.66
C SER A 25 -2.06 9.78 7.00
N VAL A 26 -1.89 8.92 6.00
CA VAL A 26 -1.88 7.45 6.16
C VAL A 26 -0.57 6.88 5.64
N ALA A 27 -0.01 5.89 6.33
CA ALA A 27 1.10 5.08 5.85
C ALA A 27 0.73 3.59 5.95
N MET A 28 0.77 2.89 4.84
CA MET A 28 0.46 1.47 4.71
C MET A 28 1.74 0.68 4.45
N LEU A 29 2.08 -0.23 5.35
CA LEU A 29 3.27 -1.07 5.25
C LEU A 29 2.83 -2.50 4.97
N ASP A 30 3.12 -3.01 3.76
CA ASP A 30 2.63 -4.31 3.28
C ASP A 30 1.15 -4.56 3.60
N PRO A 31 0.22 -3.70 3.13
CA PRO A 31 -1.18 -3.78 3.50
C PRO A 31 -1.81 -5.08 3.01
N TRP A 32 -2.68 -5.67 3.83
CA TRP A 32 -3.51 -6.81 3.46
C TRP A 32 -4.95 -6.33 3.24
N ALA A 33 -5.47 -6.57 2.04
CA ALA A 33 -6.79 -6.06 1.63
C ALA A 33 -7.92 -7.10 1.76
N PHE A 34 -7.63 -8.32 2.24
CA PHE A 34 -8.60 -9.43 2.26
C PHE A 34 -9.89 -9.13 3.05
N SER A 35 -9.81 -8.25 4.05
CA SER A 35 -10.94 -7.89 4.92
C SER A 35 -11.69 -6.66 4.44
N LEU A 36 -11.27 -6.04 3.34
CA LEU A 36 -11.94 -4.88 2.78
C LEU A 36 -13.09 -5.33 1.88
N GLU A 37 -14.22 -4.63 2.00
CA GLU A 37 -15.34 -4.80 1.08
C GLU A 37 -14.98 -4.24 -0.30
N ASP A 38 -15.55 -4.82 -1.37
CA ASP A 38 -15.30 -4.37 -2.74
C ASP A 38 -15.57 -2.88 -2.93
N ALA A 39 -16.60 -2.34 -2.29
CA ALA A 39 -16.90 -0.90 -2.31
C ALA A 39 -15.74 -0.04 -1.76
N VAL A 40 -15.02 -0.52 -0.74
CA VAL A 40 -13.84 0.18 -0.19
C VAL A 40 -12.66 0.09 -1.15
N LEU A 41 -12.49 -1.04 -1.83
CA LEU A 41 -11.46 -1.20 -2.85
C LEU A 41 -11.72 -0.28 -4.06
N GLU A 42 -12.99 -0.12 -4.45
CA GLU A 42 -13.43 0.75 -5.53
C GLU A 42 -13.31 2.23 -5.19
N ASP A 43 -13.74 2.65 -4.00
CA ASP A 43 -13.69 4.04 -3.53
C ASP A 43 -12.25 4.51 -3.23
N GLY A 44 -11.41 3.61 -2.69
CA GLY A 44 -10.07 3.93 -2.21
C GLY A 44 -10.05 4.72 -0.91
N ILE A 45 -8.87 5.23 -0.57
CA ILE A 45 -8.67 6.21 0.49
C ILE A 45 -9.00 7.59 -0.06
N ASP A 46 -9.63 8.43 0.78
CA ASP A 46 -9.91 9.83 0.45
C ASP A 46 -8.63 10.53 -0.02
N ALA A 47 -8.68 11.07 -1.24
CA ALA A 47 -7.55 11.71 -1.88
C ALA A 47 -7.02 12.95 -1.14
N SER A 48 -7.83 13.57 -0.28
CA SER A 48 -7.39 14.67 0.59
C SER A 48 -6.43 14.21 1.69
N ILE A 49 -6.32 12.91 1.93
CA ILE A 49 -5.44 12.30 2.92
C ILE A 49 -4.15 11.84 2.23
N PRO A 50 -3.01 12.51 2.47
CA PRO A 50 -1.72 12.07 1.96
C PRO A 50 -1.44 10.62 2.36
N THR A 51 -1.24 9.76 1.38
CA THR A 51 -1.10 8.33 1.59
C THR A 51 0.27 7.86 1.10
N LEU A 52 0.98 7.14 1.95
CA LEU A 52 2.19 6.42 1.60
C LEU A 52 1.90 4.93 1.63
N SER A 53 2.27 4.19 0.60
CA SER A 53 2.32 2.73 0.65
C SER A 53 3.73 2.24 0.43
N ILE A 54 4.14 1.23 1.20
CA ILE A 54 5.43 0.57 1.02
C ILE A 54 5.17 -0.92 0.89
N ILE A 55 5.59 -1.49 -0.23
CA ILE A 55 5.36 -2.88 -0.62
C ILE A 55 6.69 -3.64 -0.64
N SER A 56 6.73 -4.77 0.05
CA SER A 56 7.87 -5.69 0.05
C SER A 56 7.98 -6.50 -1.23
N GLU A 57 9.18 -7.02 -1.53
CA GLU A 57 9.40 -7.91 -2.67
C GLU A 57 8.55 -9.17 -2.59
N SER A 58 8.46 -9.77 -1.39
CA SER A 58 7.63 -10.96 -1.18
C SER A 58 6.15 -10.75 -1.53
N TRP A 59 5.67 -9.50 -1.49
CA TRP A 59 4.30 -9.17 -1.80
C TRP A 59 3.95 -9.42 -3.26
N LEU A 60 4.90 -9.34 -4.19
CA LEU A 60 4.67 -9.54 -5.62
C LEU A 60 4.12 -10.94 -5.97
N THR A 61 4.27 -11.90 -5.06
CA THR A 61 3.74 -13.27 -5.20
C THR A 61 2.47 -13.53 -4.40
N ASN A 62 1.95 -12.53 -3.67
CA ASN A 62 0.77 -12.68 -2.84
C ASN A 62 -0.51 -12.70 -3.69
N PRO A 63 -1.47 -13.63 -3.46
CA PRO A 63 -2.76 -13.63 -4.16
C PRO A 63 -3.54 -12.31 -4.00
N GLU A 64 -3.38 -11.61 -2.88
CA GLU A 64 -4.04 -10.34 -2.56
C GLU A 64 -3.42 -9.12 -3.25
N THR A 65 -2.38 -9.32 -4.07
CA THR A 65 -1.72 -8.23 -4.80
C THR A 65 -2.70 -7.45 -5.67
N LYS A 66 -3.72 -8.13 -6.24
CA LYS A 66 -4.74 -7.50 -7.08
C LYS A 66 -5.59 -6.51 -6.29
N GLN A 67 -6.12 -6.91 -5.14
CA GLN A 67 -6.95 -6.07 -4.28
C GLN A 67 -6.16 -4.89 -3.72
N VAL A 68 -4.91 -5.11 -3.30
CA VAL A 68 -4.03 -4.02 -2.84
C VAL A 68 -3.74 -3.03 -3.97
N ARG A 69 -3.43 -3.51 -5.18
CA ARG A 69 -3.23 -2.63 -6.34
C ARG A 69 -4.49 -1.85 -6.70
N GLN A 70 -5.66 -2.49 -6.63
CA GLN A 70 -6.94 -1.83 -6.85
C GLN A 70 -7.15 -0.72 -5.83
N LEU A 71 -6.98 -1.00 -4.54
CA LEU A 71 -7.07 0.00 -3.47
C LEU A 71 -6.14 1.19 -3.73
N LEU A 72 -4.86 0.94 -4.03
CA LEU A 72 -3.87 1.99 -4.30
C LEU A 72 -4.21 2.80 -5.56
N ARG A 73 -4.72 2.14 -6.61
CA ARG A 73 -5.16 2.78 -7.85
C ARG A 73 -6.36 3.67 -7.61
N SER A 74 -7.41 3.16 -6.98
CA SER A 74 -8.60 3.94 -6.63
C SER A 74 -8.24 5.15 -5.79
N SER A 75 -7.41 4.96 -4.76
CA SER A 75 -6.90 6.04 -3.91
C SER A 75 -6.12 7.11 -4.69
N ALA A 76 -5.45 6.75 -5.79
CA ALA A 76 -4.74 7.69 -6.65
C ALA A 76 -5.65 8.41 -7.66
N THR A 77 -6.78 7.82 -8.04
CA THR A 77 -7.70 8.35 -9.07
C THR A 77 -8.82 9.24 -8.54
N THR A 78 -9.14 9.19 -7.24
CA THR A 78 -10.32 9.86 -6.66
C THR A 78 -10.24 11.40 -6.65
N THR A 79 -9.18 12.02 -7.19
CA THR A 79 -9.04 13.49 -7.27
C THR A 79 -9.16 14.07 -8.67
N THR A 80 -9.97 15.11 -8.75
CA THR A 80 -10.04 16.12 -9.79
C THR A 80 -8.67 16.70 -10.15
N GLY A 81 -7.99 16.13 -11.15
CA GLY A 81 -6.93 16.79 -11.94
C GLY A 81 -5.55 16.98 -11.30
N GLU A 82 -5.37 16.76 -10.00
CA GLU A 82 -4.05 16.81 -9.34
C GLU A 82 -3.63 15.41 -8.86
N SER A 83 -2.56 14.88 -9.47
CA SER A 83 -1.97 13.56 -9.20
C SER A 83 -1.20 13.52 -7.87
N GLY A 84 -1.87 13.76 -6.74
CA GLY A 84 -1.18 14.05 -5.47
C GLY A 84 -1.52 13.18 -4.24
N GLY A 85 -2.35 12.15 -4.35
CA GLY A 85 -2.87 11.44 -3.16
C GLY A 85 -1.96 10.34 -2.59
N VAL A 86 -1.27 9.58 -3.44
CA VAL A 86 -0.61 8.32 -3.05
C VAL A 86 0.83 8.27 -3.55
N ALA A 87 1.79 8.23 -2.62
CA ALA A 87 3.16 7.82 -2.90
C ALA A 87 3.30 6.32 -2.64
N SER A 88 3.73 5.54 -3.62
CA SER A 88 3.98 4.10 -3.43
C SER A 88 5.43 3.74 -3.68
N LEU A 89 6.01 3.02 -2.73
CA LEU A 89 7.39 2.57 -2.75
C LEU A 89 7.46 1.05 -2.67
N TYR A 90 8.56 0.54 -3.17
CA TYR A 90 8.94 -0.85 -3.24
C TYR A 90 10.22 -1.04 -2.43
N ALA A 91 10.28 -2.07 -1.60
CA ALA A 91 11.47 -2.43 -0.85
C ALA A 91 12.10 -3.72 -1.43
N PRO A 92 13.13 -3.62 -2.28
CA PRO A 92 13.79 -4.80 -2.87
C PRO A 92 14.33 -5.73 -1.79
N HIS A 93 14.29 -7.04 -2.04
CA HIS A 93 14.81 -8.07 -1.13
C HIS A 93 14.09 -8.16 0.20
N SER A 94 13.08 -7.35 0.46
CA SER A 94 12.34 -7.40 1.71
C SER A 94 11.24 -8.46 1.67
N VAL A 95 10.94 -8.99 2.86
CA VAL A 95 9.75 -9.79 3.15
C VAL A 95 8.76 -9.01 4.02
N HIS A 96 7.52 -9.48 4.16
CA HIS A 96 6.51 -8.85 5.01
C HIS A 96 7.00 -8.54 6.44
N ALA A 97 7.77 -9.46 7.05
CA ALA A 97 8.29 -9.27 8.39
C ALA A 97 9.40 -8.21 8.49
N SER A 98 9.97 -7.72 7.38
CA SER A 98 11.14 -6.80 7.37
C SER A 98 10.91 -5.50 8.11
N VAL A 99 9.64 -5.09 8.25
CA VAL A 99 9.21 -3.87 8.95
C VAL A 99 8.74 -4.13 10.37
N ALA A 100 8.70 -5.38 10.82
CA ALA A 100 8.30 -5.77 12.17
C ALA A 100 9.50 -5.83 13.11
N ASP A 101 9.29 -5.51 14.40
CA ASP A 101 10.36 -5.54 15.41
C ASP A 101 11.01 -6.91 15.59
N SER A 102 10.29 -7.98 15.23
CA SER A 102 10.74 -9.36 15.34
C SER A 102 12.03 -9.65 14.56
N VAL A 103 12.35 -8.86 13.52
CA VAL A 103 13.62 -8.97 12.76
C VAL A 103 14.84 -8.46 13.51
N SER A 104 14.63 -7.88 14.68
CA SER A 104 15.70 -7.42 15.58
C SER A 104 15.93 -8.37 16.76
N TRP A 105 15.07 -9.38 16.95
CA TRP A 105 15.13 -10.27 18.12
C TRP A 105 16.05 -11.48 17.93
N LEU A 106 16.29 -11.88 16.68
CA LEU A 106 17.02 -13.11 16.35
C LEU A 106 18.24 -12.83 15.45
N PRO A 107 19.27 -13.69 15.50
CA PRO A 107 20.38 -13.61 14.55
C PRO A 107 19.90 -13.74 13.10
N GLY A 108 20.55 -13.02 12.18
CA GLY A 108 20.14 -12.94 10.78
C GLY A 108 20.00 -14.28 10.06
N PHE A 109 20.84 -15.28 10.37
CA PHE A 109 20.73 -16.61 9.77
C PHE A 109 19.46 -17.36 10.20
N VAL A 110 19.00 -17.14 11.44
CA VAL A 110 17.75 -17.73 11.95
C VAL A 110 16.56 -17.07 11.25
N LEU A 111 16.56 -15.73 11.16
CA LEU A 111 15.52 -14.97 10.48
C LEU A 111 15.37 -15.39 9.01
N ARG A 112 16.48 -15.57 8.29
CA ARG A 112 16.46 -16.04 6.89
C ARG A 112 15.92 -17.46 6.77
N LYS A 113 16.30 -18.35 7.69
CA LYS A 113 15.77 -19.72 7.73
C LYS A 113 14.26 -19.76 8.00
N MET A 114 13.75 -18.83 8.80
CA MET A 114 12.33 -18.70 9.12
C MET A 114 11.54 -17.88 8.09
N GLY A 115 12.18 -17.35 7.04
CA GLY A 115 11.53 -16.48 6.05
C GLY A 115 11.14 -15.09 6.58
N MET A 116 11.71 -14.67 7.72
CA MET A 116 11.44 -13.37 8.34
C MET A 116 12.40 -12.26 7.87
N ARG A 117 13.44 -12.61 7.11
CA ARG A 117 14.36 -11.68 6.46
C ARG A 117 14.66 -12.19 5.07
N GLY A 118 14.72 -11.29 4.10
CA GLY A 118 15.07 -11.68 2.74
C GLY A 118 16.51 -12.16 2.58
N LYS A 119 16.75 -12.90 1.50
CA LYS A 119 18.06 -13.54 1.25
C LYS A 119 19.19 -12.53 1.01
N GLN A 120 18.87 -11.39 0.43
CA GLN A 120 19.83 -10.32 0.13
C GLN A 120 19.62 -9.10 1.02
N GLU A 121 18.63 -9.15 1.92
CA GLU A 121 18.32 -8.07 2.82
C GLU A 121 19.42 -7.90 3.87
N SER A 122 19.96 -6.69 3.96
CA SER A 122 20.94 -6.33 4.98
C SER A 122 20.26 -6.03 6.31
N GLN A 123 21.03 -6.09 7.41
CA GLN A 123 20.45 -5.97 8.74
C GLN A 123 20.00 -4.52 9.02
N HIS A 124 18.72 -4.36 9.40
CA HIS A 124 18.05 -3.10 9.77
C HIS A 124 17.90 -2.05 8.66
N ASP A 125 18.32 -2.35 7.44
CA ASP A 125 18.34 -1.37 6.36
C ASP A 125 16.94 -1.09 5.80
N THR A 126 16.13 -2.13 5.59
CA THR A 126 14.72 -1.99 5.18
C THR A 126 13.94 -1.19 6.22
N ILE A 127 13.90 -1.63 7.48
CA ILE A 127 13.14 -0.95 8.54
C ILE A 127 13.57 0.51 8.73
N ARG A 128 14.87 0.80 8.61
CA ARG A 128 15.38 2.19 8.68
C ARG A 128 14.88 3.02 7.50
N SER A 129 14.97 2.48 6.29
CA SER A 129 14.53 3.17 5.07
C SER A 129 13.03 3.43 5.09
N VAL A 130 12.24 2.44 5.52
CA VAL A 130 10.79 2.54 5.72
C VAL A 130 10.43 3.58 6.78
N ALA A 131 11.09 3.54 7.94
CA ALA A 131 10.85 4.53 8.99
C ALA A 131 11.15 5.95 8.53
N ASN A 132 12.26 6.16 7.80
CA ASN A 132 12.62 7.45 7.23
C ASN A 132 11.58 7.94 6.21
N ALA A 133 11.07 7.06 5.35
CA ALA A 133 9.99 7.37 4.43
C ALA A 133 8.72 7.80 5.17
N CYS A 134 8.28 7.05 6.17
CA CYS A 134 7.12 7.41 6.99
C CYS A 134 7.30 8.78 7.68
N VAL A 135 8.48 9.07 8.21
CA VAL A 135 8.77 10.38 8.84
C VAL A 135 8.72 11.52 7.83
N LYS A 136 9.30 11.36 6.62
CA LYS A 136 9.22 12.37 5.56
C LYS A 136 7.78 12.59 5.11
N HIS A 137 7.01 11.52 4.97
CA HIS A 137 5.58 11.56 4.63
C HIS A 137 4.76 12.34 5.65
N MET A 138 4.87 11.99 6.93
CA MET A 138 4.15 12.65 8.02
C MET A 138 4.53 14.13 8.18
N ARG A 139 5.76 14.50 7.81
CA ARG A 139 6.23 15.91 7.80
C ARG A 139 5.82 16.67 6.55
N ARG A 140 5.06 16.05 5.63
CA ARG A 140 4.66 16.60 4.32
C ARG A 140 5.86 17.03 3.46
N GLN A 141 7.03 16.40 3.64
CA GLN A 141 8.24 16.68 2.86
C GLN A 141 8.36 15.84 1.59
N GLY A 142 7.37 14.99 1.28
CA GLY A 142 7.27 14.26 0.02
C GLY A 142 5.81 14.02 -0.32
N GLN A 143 5.39 14.42 -1.52
CA GLN A 143 4.03 14.23 -2.03
C GLN A 143 4.00 13.16 -3.12
N THR A 144 5.11 12.95 -3.81
CA THR A 144 5.24 12.00 -4.92
C THR A 144 6.28 10.94 -4.57
N ALA A 145 6.21 9.76 -5.19
CA ALA A 145 7.22 8.71 -5.00
C ALA A 145 8.65 9.16 -5.40
N GLU A 146 8.77 10.15 -6.28
CA GLU A 146 10.05 10.71 -6.72
C GLU A 146 10.75 11.52 -5.62
N ASP A 147 9.97 12.20 -4.77
CA ASP A 147 10.49 12.93 -3.60
C ASP A 147 11.17 12.00 -2.57
N TYR A 148 10.90 10.70 -2.67
CA TYR A 148 11.51 9.66 -1.84
C TYR A 148 12.82 9.12 -2.42
N GLY A 149 13.23 9.55 -3.62
CA GLY A 149 14.44 9.05 -4.31
C GLY A 149 15.75 9.25 -3.53
N ASP A 150 15.77 10.18 -2.57
CA ASP A 150 16.92 10.45 -1.69
C ASP A 150 16.90 9.66 -0.36
N LEU A 151 15.91 8.78 -0.14
CA LEU A 151 15.70 8.18 1.19
C LEU A 151 16.60 7.00 1.53
N SER A 152 17.03 6.23 0.54
CA SER A 152 17.96 5.10 0.67
C SER A 152 17.98 4.36 -0.67
N PRO A 153 19.10 3.75 -1.09
CA PRO A 153 19.11 2.80 -2.22
C PRO A 153 18.16 1.60 -2.04
N SER A 154 17.61 1.41 -0.84
CA SER A 154 16.79 0.26 -0.44
C SER A 154 15.28 0.48 -0.64
N LEU A 155 14.87 1.63 -1.16
CA LEU A 155 13.49 1.87 -1.62
C LEU A 155 13.51 2.35 -3.07
N ALA A 156 12.59 1.82 -3.87
CA ALA A 156 12.37 2.23 -5.26
C ALA A 156 10.91 2.66 -5.45
N PRO A 157 10.58 3.45 -6.48
CA PRO A 157 9.19 3.71 -6.83
C PRO A 157 8.45 2.40 -7.16
N TYR A 158 7.25 2.22 -6.61
CA TYR A 158 6.38 1.10 -6.98
C TYR A 158 5.40 1.55 -8.07
N PRO A 159 5.34 0.87 -9.22
CA PRO A 159 4.49 1.29 -10.32
C PRO A 159 3.01 1.03 -9.98
N ILE A 160 2.28 2.10 -9.67
CA ILE A 160 0.81 2.10 -9.64
C ILE A 160 0.28 2.42 -11.05
N SER A 161 0.77 1.72 -12.08
CA SER A 161 0.33 2.05 -13.44
C SER A 161 -1.14 1.66 -13.65
N ILE A 162 -1.88 2.50 -14.36
CA ILE A 162 -3.25 2.29 -14.86
C ILE A 162 -3.21 1.42 -16.13
N CYS A 163 -2.15 0.63 -16.33
CA CYS A 163 -2.12 -0.28 -17.47
C CYS A 163 -3.13 -1.40 -17.16
N ASP A 164 -4.21 -1.40 -17.93
CA ASP A 164 -5.27 -2.38 -17.88
C ASP A 164 -4.68 -3.80 -17.96
N ASP A 165 -4.78 -4.55 -16.87
CA ASP A 165 -4.55 -6.02 -16.87
C ASP A 165 -5.64 -6.76 -17.70
N ASN A 166 -6.46 -6.04 -18.48
CA ASN A 166 -7.57 -6.57 -19.28
C ASN A 166 -7.12 -7.40 -20.50
N ASN A 167 -5.83 -7.70 -20.67
CA ASN A 167 -5.35 -8.36 -21.89
C ASN A 167 -5.14 -9.88 -21.79
N ASP A 168 -5.53 -10.56 -20.70
CA ASP A 168 -5.08 -11.95 -20.47
C ASP A 168 -6.15 -13.06 -20.33
N ASP A 169 -7.44 -12.80 -20.61
CA ASP A 169 -8.48 -13.87 -20.50
C ASP A 169 -9.26 -14.21 -21.78
N SER A 170 -8.90 -13.67 -22.95
CA SER A 170 -9.47 -14.16 -24.21
C SER A 170 -8.64 -15.29 -24.84
N VAL A 171 -8.36 -16.37 -24.08
CA VAL A 171 -7.97 -17.65 -24.69
C VAL A 171 -9.23 -18.28 -25.29
N SER A 172 -9.53 -17.85 -26.52
CA SER A 172 -10.55 -18.45 -27.39
C SER A 172 -10.20 -19.92 -27.58
N THR A 173 -10.90 -20.80 -26.86
CA THR A 173 -10.80 -22.25 -27.01
C THR A 173 -11.59 -22.65 -28.27
N THR A 174 -11.00 -22.46 -29.45
CA THR A 174 -11.54 -23.07 -30.67
C THR A 174 -11.31 -24.57 -30.56
N LYS A 175 -12.35 -25.31 -30.15
CA LYS A 175 -12.44 -26.77 -30.33
C LYS A 175 -12.39 -27.07 -31.82
N THR A 176 -11.30 -27.66 -32.27
CA THR A 176 -11.22 -28.33 -33.57
C THR A 176 -12.00 -29.64 -33.47
N GLU A 177 -13.22 -29.67 -33.99
CA GLU A 177 -13.95 -30.91 -34.22
C GLU A 177 -13.29 -31.65 -35.39
N ALA A 178 -12.70 -32.81 -35.11
CA ALA A 178 -12.29 -33.76 -36.13
C ALA A 178 -13.50 -34.63 -36.50
N SER A 179 -13.96 -34.52 -37.76
CA SER A 179 -14.96 -35.40 -38.34
C SER A 179 -14.37 -36.79 -38.60
N ASN A 180 -15.11 -37.83 -38.24
CA ASN A 180 -14.92 -39.22 -38.70
C ASN A 180 -15.59 -39.44 -40.05
#